data_AF-A0A0B8NTH5-F1
#
_entry.id   AF-A0A0B8NTH5-F1
#
_cell.length_a   1.000
_cell.length_b   1.000
_cell.length_c   1.000
_cell.angle_alpha   90.00
_cell.angle_beta   90.00
_cell.angle_gamma   90.00
#
_symmetry.space_group_name_H-M   'P 1'
#
loop_
_entity.id
_entity.type
_entity.pdbx_description
1 polymer ?
#
loop_
_entity_poly.entity_id
_entity_poly.type
_entity_poly.pdbx_seq_one_letter_code
_entity_poly.pdbx_strand_id
1 'polypeptide(L)' 'MAVLSKGNQASLATSSTKTSCEVRSNRNPKQTHRYRNLIDHIIVSSELTASQVNQLNYSKNHVLNYQLSDHCPLQGKIQ' A
#
# COMPACT_ATOMS: atom_id res chain seq x y z
N MET A 1 15.01 10.87 6.47
CA MET A 1 14.89 9.55 5.80
C MET A 1 14.83 8.49 6.88
N ALA A 2 13.80 7.64 6.88
CA ALA A 2 13.75 6.49 7.78
C ALA A 2 14.58 5.35 7.17
N VAL A 3 15.61 4.90 7.89
CA VAL A 3 16.49 3.80 7.46
C VAL A 3 15.89 2.48 7.95
N LEU A 4 15.43 1.62 7.04
CA LEU A 4 14.80 0.33 7.38
C LEU A 4 15.79 -0.78 7.70
N SER A 5 17.01 -0.74 7.17
CA SER A 5 18.06 -1.74 7.41
C SER A 5 19.45 -1.08 7.39
N LYS A 6 20.33 -1.52 8.29
CA LYS A 6 21.74 -1.10 8.33
C LYS A 6 22.58 -2.05 7.47
N GLY A 7 23.57 -1.51 6.77
CA GLY A 7 24.53 -2.30 5.98
C GLY A 7 24.10 -2.63 4.55
N ASN A 8 23.01 -2.04 4.06
CA ASN A 8 22.66 -2.05 2.65
C ASN A 8 22.26 -0.64 2.18
N GLN A 9 22.25 -0.44 0.86
CA GLN A 9 21.82 0.80 0.22
C GLN A 9 20.37 0.69 -0.30
N ALA A 10 19.58 -0.23 0.26
CA ALA A 10 18.18 -0.37 -0.12
C ALA A 10 17.37 0.84 0.35
N SER A 11 16.38 1.23 -0.45
CA SER A 11 15.52 2.39 -0.18
C SER A 11 14.06 2.01 -0.07
N LEU A 12 13.33 2.70 0.82
CA LEU A 12 11.88 2.55 0.97
C LEU A 12 11.16 3.33 -0.12
N ALA A 13 10.81 2.66 -1.21
CA ALA A 13 10.11 3.25 -2.34
C ALA A 13 8.73 3.83 -1.95
N THR A 14 8.10 3.26 -0.92
CA THR A 14 6.80 3.71 -0.38
C THR A 14 6.89 4.79 0.70
N SER A 15 8.07 5.35 0.95
CA SER A 15 8.31 6.26 2.08
C SER A 15 7.43 7.51 2.08
N SER A 16 7.03 7.99 0.91
CA SER A 16 6.14 9.14 0.72
C SER A 16 4.71 8.75 0.29
N THR A 17 4.42 7.46 0.16
CA THR A 17 3.12 6.97 -0.29
C THR A 17 2.07 7.18 0.80
N LYS A 18 1.04 7.98 0.48
CA LYS A 18 -0.11 8.19 1.37
C LYS A 18 -0.99 6.95 1.39
N THR A 19 -1.52 6.63 2.57
CA THR A 19 -2.51 5.57 2.74
C THR A 19 -3.92 6.09 2.46
N SER A 20 -4.66 5.34 1.65
CA SER A 20 -6.07 5.58 1.36
C SER A 20 -6.90 4.31 1.33
N CYS A 21 -6.31 3.17 1.68
CA CYS A 21 -6.95 1.87 1.57
C CYS A 21 -8.20 1.75 2.44
N GLU A 22 -9.31 1.45 1.79
CA GLU A 22 -10.61 1.20 2.39
C GLU A 22 -11.01 -0.24 2.07
N VAL A 23 -11.29 -1.01 3.11
CA VAL A 23 -11.61 -2.44 3.02
C VAL A 23 -12.90 -2.74 3.78
N ARG A 24 -13.47 -3.92 3.55
CA ARG A 24 -14.71 -4.34 4.19
C ARG A 24 -14.45 -4.56 5.68
N SER A 25 -15.34 -4.04 6.53
CA SER A 25 -15.22 -4.22 7.97
C SER A 25 -15.53 -5.66 8.36
N ASN A 26 -14.61 -6.30 9.08
CA ASN A 26 -14.82 -7.63 9.67
C ASN A 26 -15.90 -7.62 10.77
N ARG A 27 -16.25 -6.45 11.32
CA ARG A 27 -17.31 -6.31 12.35
C ARG A 27 -18.69 -6.16 11.73
N ASN A 28 -18.79 -5.53 10.57
CA ASN A 28 -20.04 -5.34 9.85
C ASN A 28 -19.78 -5.36 8.33
N PRO A 29 -20.21 -6.41 7.61
CA PRO A 29 -19.90 -6.55 6.18
C PRO A 29 -20.56 -5.50 5.28
N LYS A 30 -21.53 -4.74 5.80
CA LYS A 30 -22.16 -3.60 5.09
C LYS A 30 -21.42 -2.29 5.26
N GLN A 31 -20.32 -2.27 6.02
CA GLN A 31 -19.52 -1.10 6.27
C GLN A 31 -18.08 -1.32 5.81
N THR A 32 -17.39 -0.20 5.62
CA THR A 32 -15.98 -0.17 5.31
C THR A 32 -15.18 0.36 6.49
N HIS A 33 -13.90 0.03 6.49
CA HIS A 33 -12.89 0.56 7.38
C HIS A 33 -11.72 1.07 6.54
N ARG A 34 -11.19 2.25 6.88
CA ARG A 34 -9.99 2.79 6.25
C ARG A 34 -8.80 2.64 7.18
N TYR A 35 -7.71 2.08 6.66
CA TYR A 35 -6.45 2.01 7.38
C TYR A 35 -5.89 3.42 7.62
N ARG A 36 -5.38 3.65 8.83
CA ARG A 36 -4.80 4.94 9.23
C ARG A 36 -3.35 5.11 8.79
N ASN A 37 -2.65 3.99 8.61
CA ASN A 37 -1.26 3.93 8.18
C ASN A 37 -1.14 3.10 6.91
N LEU A 38 -0.05 3.29 6.18
CA LEU A 38 0.34 2.36 5.14
C LEU A 38 0.98 1.14 5.82
N ILE A 39 0.49 -0.06 5.51
CA ILE A 39 0.92 -1.31 6.16
C ILE A 39 1.66 -2.27 5.20
N ASP A 40 1.58 -2.01 3.91
CA ASP A 40 2.30 -2.72 2.87
C ASP A 40 3.45 -1.83 2.36
N HIS A 41 4.59 -2.43 2.01
CA HIS A 41 5.79 -1.66 1.62
C HIS A 41 6.49 -2.25 0.40
N ILE A 42 6.99 -1.37 -0.46
CA ILE A 42 7.96 -1.71 -1.52
C ILE A 42 9.33 -1.19 -1.07
N ILE A 43 10.31 -2.10 -1.05
CA ILE A 43 11.73 -1.81 -0.79
C ILE A 43 12.50 -2.19 -2.06
N VAL A 44 13.39 -1.31 -2.51
CA VAL A 44 14.20 -1.55 -3.73
C VAL A 44 15.69 -1.45 -3.40
N SER A 45 16.51 -2.19 -4.15
CA SER A 45 17.97 -2.07 -4.05
C SER A 45 18.44 -0.72 -4.63
N SER A 46 19.69 -0.34 -4.33
CA SER A 46 20.28 0.93 -4.77
C SER A 46 20.36 1.10 -6.28
N GLU A 47 20.41 -0.01 -7.01
CA GLU A 47 20.60 -0.04 -8.45
C GLU A 47 19.28 0.15 -9.21
N LEU A 48 18.14 0.05 -8.52
CA LEU A 48 16.80 0.15 -9.10
C LEU A 48 16.12 1.43 -8.65
N THR A 49 15.56 2.17 -9.61
CA THR A 49 14.76 3.35 -9.29
C THR A 49 13.27 3.00 -9.39
N ALA A 50 12.56 3.07 -8.26
CA ALA A 50 11.11 3.00 -8.24
C ALA A 50 10.50 4.39 -8.42
N SER A 51 9.59 4.52 -9.38
CA SER A 51 8.85 5.75 -9.67
C SER A 51 7.35 5.50 -9.69
N GLN A 52 6.55 6.56 -9.63
CA GLN A 52 5.08 6.46 -9.65
C GLN A 52 4.53 5.48 -8.61
N VAL A 53 5.10 5.51 -7.39
CA VAL A 53 4.73 4.59 -6.31
C VAL A 53 3.45 5.08 -5.64
N ASN A 54 2.38 4.28 -5.74
CA ASN A 54 1.08 4.62 -5.16
C ASN A 54 0.30 3.39 -4.70
N GLN A 55 -0.66 3.64 -3.81
CA GLN A 55 -1.67 2.66 -3.43
C GLN A 55 -2.83 2.71 -4.40
N LEU A 56 -3.32 1.53 -4.81
CA LEU A 56 -4.50 1.38 -5.66
C LEU A 56 -5.69 1.00 -4.79
N ASN A 57 -6.65 1.91 -4.68
CA ASN A 57 -7.86 1.65 -3.93
C ASN A 57 -8.86 0.85 -4.77
N TYR A 58 -9.55 -0.09 -4.12
CA TYR A 58 -10.82 -0.57 -4.63
C TYR A 58 -11.90 0.49 -4.44
N SER A 59 -12.89 0.51 -5.33
CA SER A 59 -14.06 1.36 -5.12
C SER A 59 -14.86 0.85 -3.92
N LYS A 60 -15.48 1.75 -3.15
CA LYS A 60 -16.33 1.38 -2.01
C LYS A 60 -17.43 0.39 -2.40
N ASN A 61 -17.98 0.54 -3.61
CA ASN A 61 -19.02 -0.35 -4.12
C ASN A 61 -18.47 -1.77 -4.34
N HIS A 62 -17.25 -1.91 -4.85
CA HIS A 62 -16.62 -3.22 -5.02
C HIS A 62 -16.27 -3.87 -3.67
N VAL A 63 -15.77 -3.07 -2.73
CA VAL A 63 -15.44 -3.53 -1.37
C VAL A 63 -16.65 -4.12 -0.66
N LEU A 64 -17.84 -3.52 -0.85
CA LEU A 64 -19.07 -3.97 -0.19
C LEU A 64 -19.72 -5.17 -0.89
N ASN A 65 -19.64 -5.26 -2.21
CA ASN A 65 -20.43 -6.22 -3.00
C ASN A 65 -19.66 -7.40 -3.57
N TYR A 66 -18.33 -7.40 -3.53
CA TYR A 66 -17.50 -8.51 -4.00
C TYR A 66 -16.63 -9.10 -2.89
N GLN A 67 -16.04 -10.26 -3.15
CA GLN A 67 -15.03 -10.86 -2.27
C GLN A 67 -13.64 -10.38 -2.69
N LEU A 68 -13.18 -9.31 -2.06
CA LEU A 68 -11.85 -8.73 -2.26
C LEU A 68 -10.95 -9.02 -1.06
N SER A 69 -9.64 -8.79 -1.24
CA SER A 69 -8.66 -8.81 -0.16
C SER A 69 -8.94 -7.73 0.89
N ASP A 70 -8.47 -7.97 2.11
CA ASP A 70 -8.38 -7.03 3.22
C ASP A 70 -7.15 -6.09 3.14
N HIS A 71 -6.43 -6.13 2.02
CA HIS A 71 -5.35 -5.21 1.66
C HIS A 71 -5.65 -4.51 0.32
N CYS A 72 -5.06 -3.34 0.10
CA CYS A 72 -5.09 -2.65 -1.18
C CYS A 72 -3.74 -2.79 -1.89
N PRO A 73 -3.72 -3.08 -3.20
CA PRO A 73 -2.48 -3.22 -3.94
C PRO A 73 -1.59 -1.98 -3.87
N LEU A 74 -0.28 -2.21 -3.87
CA LEU A 74 0.72 -1.19 -4.15
C LEU A 74 1.26 -1.39 -5.55
N GLN A 75 1.46 -0.29 -6.27
CA GLN A 75 2.13 -0.30 -7.55
C GLN A 75 3.29 0.68 -7.56
N GLY A 76 4.28 0.38 -8.39
CA GLY A 76 5.36 1.28 -8.75
C GLY A 76 5.95 0.83 -10.08
N LYS A 77 6.57 1.75 -10.81
CA LYS A 77 7.32 1.45 -12.03
C LYS A 77 8.80 1.40 -11.72
N ILE A 78 9.44 0.30 -12.13
CA ILE A 78 10.88 0.16 -12.08
C ILE A 78 11.47 0.75 -13.35
N GLN A 79 12.52 1.55 -13.19
CA GLN A 79 13.34 2.10 -14.27
C GLN A 79 14.73 1.49 -14.22
#